data_AF-A0A4Z1KVI3-F1
#
_entry.id   AF-A0A4Z1KVI3-F1
#
_cell.length_a   1.000
_cell.length_b   1.000
_cell.length_c   1.000
_cell.angle_alpha   90.00
_cell.angle_beta   90.00
_cell.angle_gamma   90.00
#
_symmetry.space_group_name_H-M   'P 1'
#
loop_
_entity.id
_entity.type
_entity.pdbx_description
1 polymer ?
#
loop_
_entity_poly.entity_id
_entity_poly.type
_entity_poly.pdbx_seq_one_letter_code
_entity_poly.pdbx_strand_id
1 'polypeptide(L)'
;MDQVAPSPDLTPFLFLNLPVNIRQYIYKMLLCTFENPPENLKDNGCTLVPIRITKLQHDIYPQILRTCRKINHEATVIMRETNLFVMVTGVIRLDEPRKGFFSKYIPMIRIETEQQEKDFQKACVMTHEIYGSTKSPGILTDELYKFILLHGHLPLLCAALVVSVIETLPYCDKMLAVHIIIILETYEDISMLLSLFEKRQEKLIAPYRSEFKGFSGFQLKGNIADGSKDVVLLEIAQAPQLINPEGPIHGLQSMEAIGNEFFALGDVENANQIWCPALMTIRRILTLIQRRLLHETHDPEFIHQLMNT
;
A
#
# COMPACT_ATOMS: atom_id res chain seq x y z
N MET A 1 -46.15 -35.91 -8.69
CA MET A 1 -45.45 -34.61 -8.80
C MET A 1 -44.91 -34.56 -10.22
N ASP A 2 -45.67 -33.91 -11.10
CA ASP A 2 -45.38 -33.87 -12.52
C ASP A 2 -44.13 -33.03 -12.79
N GLN A 3 -43.17 -33.64 -13.49
CA GLN A 3 -42.06 -32.92 -14.08
C GLN A 3 -42.61 -32.05 -15.20
N VAL A 4 -42.69 -30.75 -14.96
CA VAL A 4 -42.96 -29.76 -16.00
C VAL A 4 -41.78 -29.80 -16.97
N ALA A 5 -42.01 -30.36 -18.16
CA ALA A 5 -41.05 -30.30 -19.25
C ALA A 5 -40.80 -28.82 -19.63
N PRO A 6 -39.54 -28.41 -19.88
CA PRO A 6 -39.25 -27.04 -20.29
C PRO A 6 -39.93 -26.74 -21.63
N SER A 7 -40.62 -25.61 -21.71
CA SER A 7 -41.31 -25.13 -22.91
C SER A 7 -40.34 -25.00 -24.10
N PRO A 8 -40.73 -25.34 -25.35
CA PRO A 8 -39.79 -25.54 -26.46
C PRO A 8 -39.16 -24.28 -27.08
N ASP A 9 -39.56 -23.06 -26.70
CA ASP A 9 -39.36 -21.88 -27.58
C ASP A 9 -38.43 -20.78 -27.04
N LEU A 10 -37.72 -20.99 -25.92
CA LEU A 10 -36.73 -20.01 -25.46
C LEU A 10 -35.35 -20.36 -26.02
N THR A 11 -35.07 -19.87 -27.23
CA THR A 11 -33.69 -19.84 -27.74
C THR A 11 -32.85 -18.97 -26.80
N PRO A 12 -31.76 -19.49 -26.21
CA PRO A 12 -30.95 -18.73 -25.27
C PRO A 12 -30.31 -17.54 -25.98
N PHE A 13 -30.50 -16.36 -25.42
CA PHE A 13 -29.87 -15.14 -25.93
C PHE A 13 -28.35 -15.22 -25.74
N LEU A 14 -27.60 -15.19 -26.84
CA LEU A 14 -26.15 -15.28 -26.81
C LEU A 14 -25.54 -13.98 -26.27
N PHE A 15 -24.69 -14.09 -25.25
CA PHE A 15 -23.99 -12.94 -24.66
C PHE A 15 -23.22 -12.10 -25.70
N LEU A 16 -22.65 -12.74 -26.73
CA LEU A 16 -21.93 -12.06 -27.80
C LEU A 16 -22.83 -11.19 -28.71
N ASN A 17 -24.15 -11.40 -28.67
CA ASN A 17 -25.11 -10.56 -29.38
C ASN A 17 -25.40 -9.24 -28.65
N LEU A 18 -24.96 -9.08 -27.39
CA LEU A 18 -25.00 -7.79 -26.71
C LEU A 18 -24.07 -6.81 -27.41
N PRO A 19 -24.43 -5.51 -27.48
CA PRO A 19 -23.50 -4.46 -27.89
C PRO A 19 -22.21 -4.45 -27.05
N VAL A 20 -21.09 -4.05 -27.66
CA VAL A 20 -19.76 -4.07 -27.01
C VAL A 20 -19.74 -3.26 -25.71
N ASN A 21 -20.35 -2.07 -25.71
CA ASN A 21 -20.45 -1.21 -24.53
C ASN A 21 -21.21 -1.87 -23.37
N ILE A 22 -22.26 -2.65 -23.66
CA ILE A 22 -23.00 -3.41 -22.65
C ILE A 22 -22.14 -4.55 -22.09
N ARG A 23 -21.41 -5.28 -22.96
CA ARG A 23 -20.49 -6.32 -22.49
C ARG A 23 -19.38 -5.75 -21.60
N GLN A 24 -18.78 -4.62 -21.99
CA GLN A 24 -17.78 -3.91 -21.21
C GLN A 24 -18.31 -3.47 -19.84
N TYR A 25 -19.54 -2.97 -19.79
CA TYR A 25 -20.19 -2.61 -18.52
C TYR A 25 -20.38 -3.84 -17.62
N ILE A 26 -20.82 -4.97 -18.18
CA ILE A 26 -20.95 -6.23 -17.45
C ILE A 26 -19.59 -6.70 -16.92
N TYR A 27 -18.53 -6.65 -17.74
CA TYR A 27 -17.17 -7.00 -17.28
C TYR A 27 -16.71 -6.10 -16.12
N LYS A 28 -16.99 -4.79 -16.16
CA LYS A 28 -16.66 -3.86 -15.07
C LYS A 28 -17.40 -4.22 -13.78
N MET A 29 -18.69 -4.52 -13.86
CA MET A 29 -19.44 -4.93 -12.67
C MET A 29 -18.90 -6.22 -12.08
N LEU A 30 -18.57 -7.21 -12.93
CA LEU A 30 -18.12 -8.53 -12.47
C LEU A 30 -16.67 -8.55 -11.97
N LEU A 31 -15.78 -7.71 -12.52
CA LEU A 31 -14.33 -7.83 -12.30
C LEU A 31 -13.69 -6.61 -11.62
N CYS A 32 -14.40 -5.48 -11.54
CA CYS A 32 -13.83 -4.21 -11.08
C CYS A 32 -14.62 -3.56 -9.95
N THR A 33 -15.72 -4.19 -9.51
CA THR A 33 -16.52 -3.68 -8.38
C THR A 33 -16.14 -4.48 -7.13
N PHE A 34 -15.40 -3.84 -6.24
CA PHE A 34 -14.98 -4.43 -4.97
C PHE A 34 -15.79 -3.77 -3.85
N GLU A 35 -16.27 -4.57 -2.91
CA GLU A 35 -16.92 -4.05 -1.72
C GLU A 35 -15.90 -3.27 -0.87
N ASN A 36 -16.32 -2.11 -0.38
CA ASN A 36 -15.53 -1.38 0.61
C ASN A 36 -15.45 -2.21 1.90
N PRO A 37 -14.36 -2.10 2.67
CA PRO A 37 -14.31 -2.71 3.99
C PRO A 37 -15.50 -2.19 4.84
N PRO A 38 -16.16 -3.07 5.62
CA PRO A 38 -17.30 -2.71 6.46
C PRO A 38 -17.03 -1.46 7.31
N GLU A 39 -18.01 -0.54 7.40
CA GLU A 39 -17.86 0.72 8.14
C GLU A 39 -17.53 0.54 9.63
N ASN A 40 -17.90 -0.61 10.21
CA ASN A 40 -17.68 -0.97 11.61
C ASN A 40 -16.20 -1.31 11.92
N LEU A 41 -15.35 -1.29 10.90
CA LEU A 41 -13.92 -1.61 10.96
C LEU A 41 -13.06 -0.38 10.69
N LYS A 42 -13.64 0.83 10.78
CA LYS A 42 -12.89 2.09 10.75
C LYS A 42 -11.81 2.03 11.82
N ASP A 43 -10.60 2.40 11.41
CA ASP A 43 -9.39 2.42 12.23
C ASP A 43 -9.63 3.20 13.54
N ASN A 44 -9.75 2.46 14.63
CA ASN A 44 -9.99 2.98 15.97
C ASN A 44 -8.70 3.50 16.64
N GLY A 45 -7.66 3.78 15.83
CA GLY A 45 -6.33 4.19 16.30
C GLY A 45 -5.60 3.11 17.10
N CYS A 46 -6.21 1.93 17.26
CA CYS A 46 -5.67 0.82 18.04
C CYS A 46 -4.92 -0.14 17.13
N THR A 47 -3.68 -0.49 17.49
CA THR A 47 -2.95 -1.64 16.93
C THR A 47 -3.47 -2.98 17.45
N LEU A 48 -4.79 -3.12 17.58
CA LEU A 48 -5.41 -4.39 17.90
C LEU A 48 -5.42 -5.23 16.63
N VAL A 49 -4.62 -6.30 16.65
CA VAL A 49 -4.67 -7.34 15.62
C VAL A 49 -6.10 -7.85 15.57
N PRO A 50 -6.79 -7.77 14.43
CA PRO A 50 -8.06 -8.46 14.26
C PRO A 50 -7.82 -9.93 14.59
N ILE A 51 -8.52 -10.43 15.61
CA ILE A 51 -8.46 -11.84 16.05
C ILE A 51 -8.85 -12.78 14.88
N ARG A 52 -9.51 -12.23 13.84
CA ARG A 52 -9.93 -12.94 12.63
C ARG A 52 -9.53 -12.14 11.39
N ILE A 53 -8.76 -12.76 10.52
CA ILE A 53 -8.57 -12.31 9.14
C ILE A 53 -9.84 -12.72 8.38
N THR A 54 -10.67 -11.75 8.03
CA THR A 54 -11.85 -12.01 7.21
C THR A 54 -11.39 -12.27 5.78
N LYS A 55 -11.55 -13.50 5.30
CA LYS A 55 -11.43 -13.79 3.87
C LYS A 55 -12.57 -13.07 3.17
N LEU A 56 -12.25 -12.04 2.38
CA LEU A 56 -13.24 -11.40 1.52
C LEU A 56 -13.76 -12.48 0.55
N GLN A 57 -15.01 -12.89 0.72
CA GLN A 57 -15.68 -13.72 -0.27
C GLN A 57 -16.27 -12.79 -1.31
N HIS A 58 -15.93 -13.03 -2.57
CA HIS A 58 -16.59 -12.37 -3.68
C HIS A 58 -17.60 -13.36 -4.23
N ASP A 59 -18.89 -13.04 -4.15
CA ASP A 59 -19.99 -13.90 -4.62
C ASP A 59 -20.06 -13.99 -6.17
N ILE A 60 -19.09 -13.38 -6.85
CA ILE A 60 -18.96 -13.41 -8.29
C ILE A 60 -18.03 -14.57 -8.66
N TYR A 61 -18.56 -15.46 -9.51
CA TYR A 61 -17.86 -16.61 -10.08
C TYR A 61 -17.41 -16.29 -11.52
N PRO A 62 -16.26 -15.61 -11.72
CA PRO A 62 -15.81 -15.17 -13.04
C PRO A 62 -15.35 -16.32 -13.94
N GLN A 63 -15.36 -17.57 -13.45
CA GLN A 63 -14.96 -18.75 -14.23
C GLN A 63 -15.77 -18.87 -15.53
N ILE A 64 -17.01 -18.39 -15.55
CA ILE A 64 -17.84 -18.40 -16.76
C ILE A 64 -17.25 -17.56 -17.91
N LEU A 65 -16.54 -16.47 -17.59
CA LEU A 65 -15.88 -15.62 -18.58
C LEU A 65 -14.72 -16.34 -19.28
N ARG A 66 -14.16 -17.38 -18.65
CA ARG A 66 -13.04 -18.18 -19.19
C ARG A 66 -13.48 -19.23 -20.20
N THR A 67 -14.79 -19.50 -20.32
CA THR A 67 -15.33 -20.55 -21.21
C THR A 67 -15.24 -20.19 -22.69
N CYS A 68 -15.19 -18.89 -23.02
CA CYS A 68 -15.07 -18.40 -24.39
C CYS A 68 -13.82 -17.51 -24.52
N ARG A 69 -12.92 -17.84 -25.47
CA ARG A 69 -11.65 -17.09 -25.66
C ARG A 69 -11.87 -15.60 -25.91
N LYS A 70 -12.88 -15.24 -26.71
CA LYS A 70 -13.21 -13.84 -27.02
C LYS A 70 -13.67 -13.10 -25.77
N ILE A 71 -14.60 -13.67 -25.03
CA ILE A 71 -15.12 -13.10 -23.76
C ILE A 71 -13.98 -12.98 -22.75
N ASN A 72 -13.16 -14.01 -22.58
CA ASN A 72 -12.02 -14.01 -21.68
C ASN A 72 -11.04 -12.88 -22.02
N HIS A 73 -10.74 -12.69 -23.30
CA HIS A 73 -9.84 -11.62 -23.75
C HIS A 73 -10.46 -10.23 -23.51
N GLU A 74 -11.69 -9.98 -23.94
CA GLU A 74 -12.38 -8.69 -23.71
C GLU A 74 -12.45 -8.35 -22.21
N ALA A 75 -12.80 -9.34 -21.37
CA ALA A 75 -12.89 -9.16 -19.93
C ALA A 75 -11.52 -8.91 -19.28
N THR A 76 -10.47 -9.58 -19.75
CA THR A 76 -9.09 -9.39 -19.27
C THR A 76 -8.58 -7.99 -19.56
N VAL A 77 -8.85 -7.46 -20.76
CA VAL A 77 -8.48 -6.09 -21.14
C VAL A 77 -9.15 -5.09 -20.19
N ILE A 78 -10.48 -5.18 -20.04
CA ILE A 78 -11.24 -4.29 -19.15
C ILE A 78 -10.76 -4.36 -17.70
N MET A 79 -10.49 -5.56 -17.18
CA MET A 79 -9.97 -5.75 -15.84
C MET A 79 -8.61 -5.06 -15.66
N ARG A 80 -7.69 -5.19 -16.62
CA ARG A 80 -6.35 -4.60 -16.54
C ARG A 80 -6.34 -3.09 -16.72
N GLU A 81 -7.20 -2.56 -17.57
CA GLU A 81 -7.32 -1.11 -17.78
C GLU A 81 -7.96 -0.41 -16.57
N THR A 82 -8.94 -1.06 -15.95
CA THR A 82 -9.70 -0.47 -14.84
C THR A 82 -8.99 -0.67 -13.50
N ASN A 83 -8.43 -1.85 -13.26
CA ASN A 83 -7.77 -2.21 -12.01
C ASN A 83 -6.25 -2.08 -12.15
N LEU A 84 -5.68 -1.07 -11.50
CA LEU A 84 -4.24 -0.89 -11.41
C LEU A 84 -3.70 -1.82 -10.32
N PHE A 85 -3.12 -2.95 -10.69
CA PHE A 85 -2.55 -3.91 -9.74
C PHE A 85 -1.11 -3.54 -9.38
N VAL A 86 -0.80 -3.61 -8.08
CA VAL A 86 0.52 -3.38 -7.52
C VAL A 86 0.98 -4.67 -6.84
N MET A 87 2.14 -5.18 -7.26
CA MET A 87 2.78 -6.33 -6.62
C MET A 87 3.74 -5.84 -5.55
N VAL A 88 3.66 -6.40 -4.35
CA VAL A 88 4.54 -6.06 -3.24
C VAL A 88 5.32 -7.31 -2.86
N THR A 89 6.64 -7.16 -2.80
CA THR A 89 7.57 -8.22 -2.43
C THR A 89 8.47 -7.71 -1.32
N GLY A 90 8.55 -8.40 -0.20
CA GLY A 90 9.46 -7.97 0.84
C GLY A 90 9.60 -8.97 1.96
N VAL A 91 10.71 -8.85 2.67
CA VAL A 91 10.90 -9.56 3.93
C VAL A 91 10.10 -8.80 4.99
N ILE A 92 8.86 -9.21 5.17
CA ILE A 92 7.93 -8.63 6.14
C ILE A 92 7.88 -9.61 7.30
N ARG A 93 8.59 -9.30 8.38
CA ARG A 93 8.62 -10.08 9.64
C ARG A 93 7.21 -10.40 10.10
N LEU A 94 6.68 -11.61 9.88
CA LEU A 94 5.23 -11.82 10.00
C LEU A 94 4.69 -11.73 11.44
N ASP A 95 5.48 -11.45 12.46
CA ASP A 95 5.03 -11.23 13.84
C ASP A 95 4.56 -9.78 14.12
N GLU A 96 5.07 -8.76 13.42
CA GLU A 96 4.85 -7.33 13.78
C GLU A 96 3.99 -6.52 12.77
N PRO A 97 4.18 -6.58 11.44
CA PRO A 97 3.36 -5.95 10.40
C PRO A 97 1.96 -6.56 10.31
N ARG A 98 1.72 -7.77 10.84
CA ARG A 98 0.35 -8.29 10.99
C ARG A 98 -0.54 -7.27 11.70
N LYS A 99 -0.03 -6.49 12.66
CA LYS A 99 -0.86 -5.49 13.36
C LYS A 99 -1.31 -4.37 12.44
N GLY A 100 -0.39 -3.72 11.72
CA GLY A 100 -0.68 -2.56 10.87
C GLY A 100 -1.43 -2.87 9.57
N PHE A 101 -1.17 -4.03 8.96
CA PHE A 101 -1.86 -4.44 7.74
C PHE A 101 -3.29 -4.90 8.00
N PHE A 102 -3.50 -5.64 9.11
CA PHE A 102 -4.82 -6.13 9.47
C PHE A 102 -5.67 -5.05 10.14
N SER A 103 -5.09 -4.13 10.93
CA SER A 103 -5.85 -2.99 11.49
C SER A 103 -6.40 -2.07 10.40
N LYS A 104 -5.73 -1.98 9.25
CA LYS A 104 -6.15 -1.17 8.09
C LYS A 104 -6.99 -1.94 7.07
N TYR A 105 -7.29 -3.22 7.32
CA TYR A 105 -8.13 -4.09 6.47
C TYR A 105 -7.76 -4.05 4.99
N ILE A 106 -6.46 -4.00 4.67
CA ILE A 106 -5.98 -3.84 3.29
C ILE A 106 -6.29 -5.11 2.48
N PRO A 107 -7.15 -5.06 1.46
CA PRO A 107 -7.45 -6.23 0.63
C PRO A 107 -6.24 -6.60 -0.21
N MET A 108 -5.73 -7.82 0.01
CA MET A 108 -4.54 -8.34 -0.66
C MET A 108 -4.73 -9.79 -1.10
N ILE A 109 -4.06 -10.17 -2.19
CA ILE A 109 -3.98 -11.54 -2.69
C ILE A 109 -2.56 -12.04 -2.46
N ARG A 110 -2.40 -13.04 -1.60
CA ARG A 110 -1.09 -13.67 -1.37
C ARG A 110 -0.64 -14.43 -2.62
N ILE A 111 0.65 -14.30 -2.96
CA ILE A 111 1.31 -15.09 -3.99
C ILE A 111 2.02 -16.24 -3.28
N GLU A 112 1.65 -17.48 -3.62
CA GLU A 112 2.17 -18.69 -2.98
C GLU A 112 3.09 -19.48 -3.92
N THR A 113 3.00 -19.24 -5.23
CA THR A 113 3.73 -20.00 -6.25
C THR A 113 4.44 -19.09 -7.23
N GLU A 114 5.58 -19.54 -7.78
CA GLU A 114 6.29 -18.82 -8.84
C GLU A 114 5.45 -18.63 -10.11
N GLN A 115 4.54 -19.57 -10.38
CA GLN A 115 3.65 -19.47 -11.54
C GLN A 115 2.67 -18.31 -11.38
N GLN A 116 2.06 -18.17 -10.18
CA GLN A 116 1.22 -17.02 -9.86
C GLN A 116 2.02 -15.72 -10.00
N GLU A 117 3.23 -15.66 -9.46
CA GLU A 117 4.11 -14.49 -9.57
C GLU A 117 4.32 -14.08 -11.03
N LYS A 118 4.70 -15.02 -11.90
CA LYS A 118 4.90 -14.76 -13.34
C LYS A 118 3.63 -14.29 -14.04
N ASP A 119 2.48 -14.84 -13.67
CA ASP A 119 1.20 -14.47 -14.29
C ASP A 119 0.72 -13.09 -13.83
N PHE A 120 0.94 -12.77 -12.56
CA PHE A 120 0.59 -11.48 -12.00
C PHE A 120 1.53 -10.36 -12.40
N GLN A 121 2.83 -10.64 -12.55
CA GLN A 121 3.80 -9.66 -13.02
C GLN A 121 3.42 -9.12 -14.42
N LYS A 122 2.80 -9.95 -15.26
CA LYS A 122 2.25 -9.54 -16.57
C LYS A 122 0.98 -8.67 -16.49
N ALA A 123 0.34 -8.61 -15.33
CA ALA A 123 -0.90 -7.87 -15.10
C ALA A 123 -0.70 -6.62 -14.22
N CYS A 124 0.43 -6.53 -13.50
CA CYS A 124 0.73 -5.41 -12.63
C CYS A 124 1.26 -4.21 -13.43
N VAL A 125 0.96 -3.03 -12.91
CA VAL A 125 1.48 -1.75 -13.44
C VAL A 125 2.67 -1.23 -12.64
N MET A 126 2.91 -1.81 -11.47
CA MET A 126 3.96 -1.41 -10.54
C MET A 126 4.36 -2.57 -9.64
N THR A 127 5.64 -2.60 -9.26
CA THR A 127 6.13 -3.39 -8.12
C THR A 127 6.66 -2.49 -7.00
N HIS A 128 6.51 -2.95 -5.77
CA HIS A 128 7.12 -2.36 -4.56
C HIS A 128 7.93 -3.44 -3.86
N GLU A 129 9.25 -3.29 -3.90
CA GLU A 129 10.18 -4.19 -3.24
C GLU A 129 10.66 -3.58 -1.92
N ILE A 130 10.68 -4.39 -0.86
CA ILE A 130 11.07 -3.97 0.49
C ILE A 130 12.19 -4.88 0.98
N TYR A 131 13.38 -4.31 1.15
CA TYR A 131 14.56 -5.01 1.66
C TYR A 131 14.94 -4.48 3.05
N GLY A 132 15.19 -5.40 3.98
CA GLY A 132 15.76 -5.06 5.28
C GLY A 132 17.24 -4.66 5.15
N SER A 133 17.72 -3.82 6.09
CA SER A 133 19.15 -3.53 6.20
C SER A 133 19.89 -4.82 6.58
N THR A 134 20.76 -5.28 5.69
CA THR A 134 21.60 -6.47 5.91
C THR A 134 22.60 -6.18 7.02
N LYS A 135 22.32 -6.60 8.25
CA LYS A 135 23.29 -6.93 9.34
C LYS A 135 22.57 -7.14 10.68
N SER A 136 22.00 -8.32 10.88
CA SER A 136 21.82 -8.84 12.25
C SER A 136 22.05 -10.35 12.22
N PRO A 137 23.25 -10.83 12.60
CA PRO A 137 23.52 -12.26 12.68
C PRO A 137 22.71 -12.84 13.86
N GLY A 138 21.78 -13.75 13.59
CA GLY A 138 21.08 -14.53 14.63
C GLY A 138 19.56 -14.54 14.58
N ILE A 139 18.92 -13.82 13.66
CA ILE A 139 17.47 -13.86 13.47
C ILE A 139 17.14 -14.84 12.34
N LEU A 140 16.18 -15.74 12.58
CA LEU A 140 15.63 -16.69 11.60
C LEU A 140 15.37 -15.98 10.28
N THR A 141 15.78 -16.59 9.16
CA THR A 141 15.53 -16.07 7.81
C THR A 141 14.03 -15.92 7.61
N ASP A 142 13.54 -14.68 7.75
CA ASP A 142 12.14 -14.34 7.57
C ASP A 142 11.68 -14.75 6.16
N GLU A 143 10.51 -15.39 6.07
CA GLU A 143 9.92 -15.77 4.79
C GLU A 143 9.62 -14.52 3.95
N LEU A 144 10.02 -14.56 2.67
CA LEU A 144 9.71 -13.52 1.71
C LEU A 144 8.19 -13.46 1.50
N TYR A 145 7.55 -12.37 1.90
CA TYR A 145 6.13 -12.17 1.73
C TYR A 145 5.86 -11.48 0.39
N LYS A 146 5.02 -12.12 -0.43
CA LYS A 146 4.62 -11.63 -1.74
C LYS A 146 3.10 -11.54 -1.82
N PHE A 147 2.59 -10.40 -2.25
CA PHE A 147 1.16 -10.20 -2.43
C PHE A 147 0.86 -9.12 -3.46
N ILE A 148 -0.41 -9.05 -3.85
CA ILE A 148 -0.92 -8.05 -4.77
C ILE A 148 -2.06 -7.31 -4.12
N LEU A 149 -2.12 -6.01 -4.39
CA LEU A 149 -3.25 -5.17 -4.03
C LEU A 149 -3.66 -4.31 -5.21
N LEU A 150 -4.84 -3.71 -5.11
CA LEU A 150 -5.24 -2.62 -5.97
C LEU A 150 -4.53 -1.35 -5.56
N HIS A 151 -4.11 -0.55 -6.53
CA HIS A 151 -3.53 0.79 -6.30
C HIS A 151 -4.44 1.67 -5.43
N GLY A 152 -5.76 1.51 -5.49
CA GLY A 152 -6.69 2.23 -4.61
C GLY A 152 -6.44 2.00 -3.11
N HIS A 153 -5.85 0.85 -2.75
CA HIS A 153 -5.48 0.52 -1.37
C HIS A 153 -4.00 0.83 -1.06
N LEU A 154 -3.23 1.30 -2.04
CA LEU A 154 -1.82 1.63 -1.87
C LEU A 154 -1.58 2.74 -0.82
N PRO A 155 -2.39 3.81 -0.71
CA PRO A 155 -2.23 4.79 0.38
C PRO A 155 -2.30 4.17 1.77
N LEU A 156 -3.20 3.20 1.99
CA LEU A 156 -3.33 2.50 3.28
C LEU A 156 -2.08 1.66 3.56
N LEU A 157 -1.55 0.99 2.53
CA LEU A 157 -0.29 0.24 2.64
C LEU A 157 0.87 1.17 2.98
N CYS A 158 1.01 2.29 2.28
CA CYS A 158 2.08 3.27 2.53
C CYS A 158 2.03 3.77 3.98
N ALA A 159 0.85 4.14 4.48
CA ALA A 159 0.66 4.56 5.87
C ALA A 159 1.01 3.43 6.87
N ALA A 160 0.56 2.20 6.61
CA ALA A 160 0.84 1.05 7.47
C ALA A 160 2.34 0.71 7.53
N LEU A 161 3.04 0.79 6.39
CA LEU A 161 4.48 0.54 6.32
C LEU A 161 5.25 1.56 7.16
N VAL A 162 4.92 2.84 7.05
CA VAL A 162 5.53 3.91 7.84
C VAL A 162 5.31 3.69 9.34
N VAL A 163 4.09 3.32 9.76
CA VAL A 163 3.77 3.01 11.17
C VAL A 163 4.53 1.78 11.67
N SER A 164 4.59 0.71 10.88
CA SER A 164 5.29 -0.54 11.26
C SER A 164 6.81 -0.36 11.43
N VAL A 165 7.42 0.50 10.62
CA VAL A 165 8.81 0.95 10.77
C VAL A 165 9.02 1.66 12.10
N ILE A 166 7.98 2.29 12.62
CA ILE A 166 8.03 3.18 13.78
C ILE A 166 7.65 2.46 15.10
N GLU A 167 6.70 1.53 15.12
CA GLU A 167 6.22 0.86 16.35
C GLU A 167 7.16 -0.23 16.90
N THR A 168 8.15 -0.66 16.11
CA THR A 168 9.03 -1.77 16.48
C THR A 168 10.33 -1.25 17.12
N LEU A 169 10.22 -0.72 18.36
CA LEU A 169 11.34 -0.33 19.26
C LEU A 169 12.29 -1.53 19.56
N PRO A 170 13.53 -1.35 20.09
CA PRO A 170 14.47 -0.23 20.10
C PRO A 170 15.83 -0.68 19.55
N TYR A 171 15.95 -1.03 18.28
CA TYR A 171 17.25 -1.33 17.68
C TYR A 171 17.26 -0.85 16.24
N CYS A 172 18.17 0.11 15.99
CA CYS A 172 18.79 0.50 14.74
C CYS A 172 18.00 0.38 13.41
N ASP A 173 18.05 1.46 12.63
CA ASP A 173 18.13 1.39 11.16
C ASP A 173 16.91 0.91 10.36
N LYS A 174 15.68 0.98 10.88
CA LYS A 174 14.49 0.64 10.06
C LYS A 174 14.13 1.70 8.98
N MET A 175 14.65 2.92 9.10
CA MET A 175 14.66 3.92 8.01
C MET A 175 15.74 3.65 6.94
N LEU A 176 16.56 2.59 7.12
CA LEU A 176 17.42 2.04 6.07
C LEU A 176 16.74 0.94 5.25
N ALA A 177 15.48 0.57 5.55
CA ALA A 177 14.74 -0.33 4.69
C ALA A 177 14.71 0.27 3.28
N VAL A 178 15.22 -0.50 2.32
CA VAL A 178 15.29 -0.05 0.93
C VAL A 178 13.94 -0.35 0.31
N HIS A 179 13.22 0.70 -0.05
CA HIS A 179 11.95 0.63 -0.75
C HIS A 179 12.19 0.94 -2.22
N ILE A 180 12.09 -0.07 -3.08
CA ILE A 180 12.30 0.07 -4.52
C ILE A 180 10.95 0.02 -5.21
N ILE A 181 10.54 1.14 -5.79
CA ILE A 181 9.33 1.25 -6.58
C ILE A 181 9.70 1.13 -8.05
N ILE A 182 9.10 0.17 -8.76
CA ILE A 182 9.36 -0.08 -10.18
C ILE A 182 8.06 0.11 -10.95
N ILE A 183 8.00 1.12 -11.83
CA ILE A 183 6.87 1.28 -12.76
C ILE A 183 7.11 0.36 -13.96
N LEU A 184 6.15 -0.53 -14.20
CA LEU A 184 6.23 -1.52 -15.28
C LEU A 184 5.64 -0.94 -16.57
N GLU A 185 6.26 -1.29 -17.71
CA GLU A 185 5.71 -0.95 -19.02
C GLU A 185 4.46 -1.77 -19.29
N THR A 186 3.34 -1.10 -19.55
CA THR A 186 2.14 -1.78 -20.02
C THR A 186 2.22 -2.02 -21.51
N TYR A 187 1.93 -3.26 -21.92
CA TYR A 187 2.13 -3.79 -23.27
C TYR A 187 1.27 -3.17 -24.39
N GLU A 188 0.46 -2.15 -24.09
CA GLU A 188 -0.46 -1.57 -25.09
C GLU A 188 -0.25 -0.06 -25.29
N ASP A 189 0.09 0.23 -26.54
CA ASP A 189 0.26 1.48 -27.26
C ASP A 189 1.30 2.51 -26.78
N ILE A 190 2.43 2.47 -27.51
CA ILE A 190 3.49 3.47 -27.64
C ILE A 190 2.95 4.85 -28.15
N SER A 191 1.64 4.99 -28.36
CA SER A 191 0.96 6.19 -28.82
C SER A 191 0.12 6.92 -27.76
N MET A 192 0.23 6.56 -26.48
CA MET A 192 -0.31 7.42 -25.42
C MET A 192 0.43 8.76 -25.43
N LEU A 193 -0.30 9.86 -25.67
CA LEU A 193 0.19 11.23 -25.51
C LEU A 193 1.02 11.32 -24.22
N LEU A 194 2.25 11.85 -24.30
CA LEU A 194 3.18 11.96 -23.16
C LEU A 194 2.49 12.48 -21.88
N SER A 195 1.54 13.41 -22.02
CA SER A 195 0.75 13.95 -20.90
C SER A 195 -0.15 12.93 -20.18
N LEU A 196 -0.70 11.92 -20.87
CA LEU A 196 -1.49 10.84 -20.27
C LEU A 196 -0.58 9.87 -19.52
N PHE A 197 0.61 9.63 -20.06
CA PHE A 197 1.63 8.80 -19.44
C PHE A 197 2.16 9.43 -18.14
N GLU A 198 2.49 10.72 -18.15
CA GLU A 198 2.91 11.47 -16.96
C GLU A 198 1.81 11.51 -15.88
N LYS A 199 0.55 11.80 -16.27
CA LYS A 199 -0.58 11.76 -15.32
C LYS A 199 -0.77 10.40 -14.68
N ARG A 200 -0.52 9.31 -15.44
CA ARG A 200 -0.61 7.95 -14.93
C ARG A 200 0.53 7.65 -13.95
N GLN A 201 1.77 8.04 -14.28
CA GLN A 201 2.91 7.90 -13.36
C GLN A 201 2.68 8.68 -12.07
N GLU A 202 2.23 9.92 -12.18
CA GLU A 202 1.92 10.76 -11.02
C GLU A 202 0.88 10.09 -10.13
N LYS A 203 -0.21 9.58 -10.72
CA LYS A 203 -1.23 8.83 -9.98
C LYS A 203 -0.65 7.64 -9.22
N LEU A 204 0.27 6.89 -9.84
CA LEU A 204 0.91 5.71 -9.23
C LEU A 204 1.89 6.07 -8.11
N ILE A 205 2.54 7.23 -8.19
CA ILE A 205 3.59 7.66 -7.26
C ILE A 205 3.03 8.46 -6.09
N ALA A 206 1.92 9.19 -6.28
CA ALA A 206 1.34 10.09 -5.29
C ALA A 206 1.21 9.51 -3.87
N PRO A 207 0.81 8.24 -3.66
CA PRO A 207 0.72 7.65 -2.31
C PRO A 207 2.06 7.61 -1.56
N TYR A 208 3.19 7.50 -2.26
CA TYR A 208 4.51 7.49 -1.62
C TYR A 208 4.97 8.88 -1.24
N ARG A 209 4.70 9.91 -2.06
CA ARG A 209 5.10 11.29 -1.77
C ARG A 209 4.47 11.84 -0.48
N SER A 210 3.25 11.40 -0.14
CA SER A 210 2.62 11.83 1.12
C SER A 210 3.23 11.12 2.33
N GLU A 211 3.41 9.80 2.26
CA GLU A 211 3.75 8.98 3.43
C GLU A 211 5.27 8.81 3.66
N PHE A 212 6.08 8.78 2.62
CA PHE A 212 7.52 8.46 2.70
C PHE A 212 8.42 9.69 2.90
N LYS A 213 7.87 10.87 3.22
CA LYS A 213 8.69 12.06 3.51
C LYS A 213 9.73 11.79 4.60
N GLY A 214 10.99 12.08 4.30
CA GLY A 214 12.15 11.81 5.16
C GLY A 214 12.78 10.42 4.99
N PHE A 215 12.26 9.53 4.14
CA PHE A 215 12.83 8.19 3.93
C PHE A 215 14.03 8.22 2.98
N SER A 216 15.20 7.80 3.47
CA SER A 216 16.43 7.74 2.66
C SER A 216 16.58 6.49 1.81
N GLY A 217 15.90 5.40 2.18
CA GLY A 217 15.96 4.12 1.46
C GLY A 217 15.06 4.06 0.21
N PHE A 218 14.38 5.15 -0.15
CA PHE A 218 13.44 5.16 -1.26
C PHE A 218 14.14 5.25 -2.61
N GLN A 219 13.83 4.33 -3.51
CA GLN A 219 14.32 4.29 -4.88
C GLN A 219 13.16 4.19 -5.85
N LEU A 220 13.25 4.94 -6.95
CA LEU A 220 12.27 4.93 -8.03
C LEU A 220 12.95 4.49 -9.34
N LYS A 221 12.46 3.40 -9.93
CA LYS A 221 13.02 2.72 -11.13
C LYS A 221 11.92 2.41 -12.16
N GLY A 222 12.33 2.04 -13.37
CA GLY A 222 11.44 1.68 -14.47
C GLY A 222 11.27 2.82 -15.47
N ASN A 223 10.22 2.73 -16.29
CA ASN A 223 9.93 3.72 -17.33
C ASN A 223 9.25 4.95 -16.71
N ILE A 224 10.07 5.95 -16.36
CA ILE A 224 9.69 7.21 -15.68
C ILE A 224 10.19 8.37 -16.53
N ALA A 225 9.40 9.44 -16.66
CA ALA A 225 9.88 10.65 -17.31
C ALA A 225 11.05 11.26 -16.51
N ASP A 226 12.17 11.55 -17.16
CA ASP A 226 13.43 11.95 -16.50
C ASP A 226 13.27 13.12 -15.52
N GLY A 227 12.44 14.13 -15.86
CA GLY A 227 12.17 15.28 -14.98
C GLY A 227 11.31 14.97 -13.75
N SER A 228 10.53 13.89 -13.75
CA SER A 228 9.63 13.53 -12.65
C SER A 228 10.37 12.79 -11.53
N LYS A 229 11.35 11.96 -11.89
CA LYS A 229 12.06 11.11 -10.94
C LYS A 229 12.82 11.92 -9.88
N ASP A 230 13.62 12.90 -10.32
CA ASP A 230 14.44 13.69 -9.39
C ASP A 230 13.59 14.56 -8.47
N VAL A 231 12.47 15.09 -8.98
CA VAL A 231 11.50 15.84 -8.17
C VAL A 231 10.88 14.96 -7.09
N VAL A 232 10.43 13.75 -7.44
CA VAL A 232 9.88 12.79 -6.47
C VAL A 232 10.90 12.45 -5.39
N LEU A 233 12.13 12.12 -5.80
CA LEU A 233 13.19 11.75 -4.87
C LEU A 233 13.58 12.92 -3.97
N LEU A 234 13.60 14.14 -4.50
CA LEU A 234 13.83 15.35 -3.71
C LEU A 234 12.70 15.57 -2.70
N GLU A 235 11.43 15.46 -3.11
CA GLU A 235 10.27 15.64 -2.22
C GLU A 235 10.21 14.57 -1.11
N ILE A 236 10.56 13.33 -1.43
CA ILE A 236 10.62 12.24 -0.46
C ILE A 236 11.82 12.42 0.47
N ALA A 237 12.97 12.86 -0.05
CA ALA A 237 14.14 13.18 0.76
C ALA A 237 13.94 14.43 1.64
N GLN A 238 13.05 15.34 1.25
CA GLN A 238 12.67 16.49 2.06
C GLN A 238 11.98 15.99 3.34
N ALA A 239 12.73 16.11 4.45
CA ALA A 239 12.18 16.01 5.78
C ALA A 239 11.05 17.04 5.98
N PRO A 240 10.01 16.74 6.79
CA PRO A 240 9.14 17.78 7.32
C PRO A 240 10.02 18.89 7.88
N GLN A 241 9.77 20.13 7.46
CA GLN A 241 10.69 21.25 7.58
C GLN A 241 11.22 21.43 9.02
N LEU A 242 12.40 20.87 9.31
CA LEU A 242 13.22 21.21 10.48
C LEU A 242 13.79 22.62 10.39
N ILE A 243 13.54 23.33 9.29
CA ILE A 243 13.99 24.70 9.03
C ILE A 243 13.27 25.68 9.97
N ASN A 244 12.13 25.30 10.55
CA ASN A 244 11.46 26.09 11.58
C ASN A 244 10.87 25.18 12.68
N PRO A 245 11.62 24.86 13.75
CA PRO A 245 11.19 23.89 14.77
C PRO A 245 9.93 24.32 15.54
N GLU A 246 9.60 25.61 15.55
CA GLU A 246 8.44 26.15 16.27
C GLU A 246 7.10 25.66 15.70
N GLY A 247 6.98 25.53 14.38
CA GLY A 247 5.73 25.11 13.72
C GLY A 247 5.32 23.67 14.08
N PRO A 248 6.20 22.67 13.89
CA PRO A 248 5.94 21.29 14.30
C PRO A 248 5.72 21.15 15.81
N ILE A 249 6.45 21.90 16.65
CA ILE A 249 6.29 21.84 18.11
C ILE A 249 4.91 22.38 18.53
N HIS A 250 4.47 23.52 17.99
CA HIS A 250 3.14 24.05 18.27
C HIS A 250 2.03 23.12 17.78
N GLY A 251 2.21 22.50 16.60
CA GLY A 251 1.29 21.47 16.11
C GLY A 251 1.20 20.27 17.06
N LEU A 252 2.34 19.78 17.55
CA LEU A 252 2.39 18.67 18.50
C LEU A 252 1.74 19.02 19.86
N GLN A 253 1.99 20.22 20.39
CA GLN A 253 1.34 20.70 21.61
C GLN A 253 -0.18 20.83 21.45
N SER A 254 -0.65 21.28 20.28
CA SER A 254 -2.07 21.33 19.98
C SER A 254 -2.68 19.92 19.91
N MET A 255 -1.98 18.96 19.29
CA MET A 255 -2.42 17.56 19.23
C MET A 255 -2.45 16.92 20.61
N GLU A 256 -1.45 17.19 21.46
CA GLU A 256 -1.43 16.75 22.86
C GLU A 256 -2.66 17.27 23.62
N ALA A 257 -2.93 18.57 23.53
CA ALA A 257 -4.07 19.20 24.20
C ALA A 257 -5.42 18.63 23.73
N ILE A 258 -5.63 18.50 22.41
CA ILE A 258 -6.87 17.95 21.84
C ILE A 258 -7.04 16.48 22.24
N GLY A 259 -5.98 15.67 22.19
CA GLY A 259 -6.05 14.28 22.61
C GLY A 259 -6.35 14.13 24.11
N ASN A 260 -5.76 14.99 24.95
CA ASN A 260 -6.07 15.04 26.39
C ASN A 260 -7.53 15.42 26.67
N GLU A 261 -8.11 16.32 25.87
CA GLU A 261 -9.54 16.69 25.96
C GLU A 261 -10.46 15.49 25.65
N PHE A 262 -10.22 14.79 24.54
CA PHE A 262 -10.96 13.57 24.21
C PHE A 262 -10.81 12.50 25.30
N PHE A 263 -9.60 12.31 25.81
CA PHE A 263 -9.35 11.32 26.87
C PHE A 263 -10.06 11.67 28.18
N ALA A 264 -10.07 12.96 28.57
CA ALA A 264 -10.78 13.43 29.76
C ALA A 264 -12.30 13.21 29.67
N LEU A 265 -12.85 13.22 28.45
CA LEU A 265 -14.26 12.91 28.17
C LEU A 265 -14.54 11.40 28.10
N GLY A 266 -13.53 10.54 28.29
CA GLY A 266 -13.63 9.09 28.17
C GLY A 266 -13.62 8.57 26.72
N ASP A 267 -13.40 9.46 25.75
CA ASP A 267 -13.33 9.12 24.33
C ASP A 267 -11.91 8.70 23.94
N VAL A 268 -11.55 7.49 24.37
CA VAL A 268 -10.22 6.92 24.18
C VAL A 268 -9.89 6.70 22.70
N GLU A 269 -10.90 6.44 21.87
CA GLU A 269 -10.71 6.17 20.44
C GLU A 269 -10.26 7.43 19.70
N ASN A 270 -10.96 8.56 19.89
CA ASN A 270 -10.57 9.82 19.28
C ASN A 270 -9.26 10.36 19.87
N ALA A 271 -9.01 10.16 21.17
CA ALA A 271 -7.71 10.50 21.77
C ALA A 271 -6.55 9.77 21.09
N ASN A 272 -6.68 8.46 20.85
CA ASN A 272 -5.67 7.67 20.14
C ASN A 272 -5.47 8.10 18.68
N GLN A 273 -6.56 8.44 17.96
CA GLN A 273 -6.47 8.95 16.59
C GLN A 273 -5.66 10.26 16.50
N ILE A 274 -5.59 11.04 17.58
CA ILE A 274 -4.80 12.26 17.65
C ILE A 274 -3.36 11.98 18.12
N TRP A 275 -3.17 11.20 19.17
CA TRP A 275 -1.83 10.94 19.74
C TRP A 275 -0.94 10.07 18.85
N CYS A 276 -1.50 9.09 18.14
CA CYS A 276 -0.72 8.21 17.27
C CYS A 276 0.03 9.00 16.17
N PRO A 277 -0.64 9.85 15.36
CA PRO A 277 0.05 10.71 14.39
C PRO A 277 1.05 11.70 15.02
N ALA A 278 0.80 12.19 16.24
CA ALA A 278 1.73 13.06 16.96
C ALA A 278 3.03 12.31 17.32
N LEU A 279 2.91 11.10 17.89
CA LEU A 279 4.05 10.22 18.22
C LEU A 279 4.88 9.89 16.97
N MET A 280 4.21 9.60 15.85
CA MET A 280 4.83 9.34 14.55
C MET A 280 5.68 10.53 14.09
N THR A 281 5.17 11.75 14.28
CA THR A 281 5.85 12.99 13.90
C THR A 281 7.07 13.24 14.79
N ILE A 282 6.95 13.05 16.11
CA ILE A 282 8.07 13.14 17.07
C ILE A 282 9.19 12.17 16.69
N ARG A 283 8.84 10.90 16.42
CA ARG A 283 9.84 9.88 16.07
C ARG A 283 10.56 10.20 14.76
N ARG A 284 9.84 10.68 13.73
CA ARG A 284 10.45 11.17 12.48
C ARG A 284 11.47 12.28 12.74
N ILE A 285 11.11 13.26 13.57
CA ILE A 285 12.02 14.36 13.96
C ILE A 285 13.27 13.81 14.65
N LEU A 286 13.10 12.92 15.63
CA LEU A 286 14.22 12.30 16.36
C LEU A 286 15.18 11.52 15.45
N THR A 287 14.66 10.72 14.52
CA THR A 287 15.50 9.97 13.57
C THR A 287 16.29 10.90 12.64
N LEU A 288 15.67 12.00 12.20
CA LEU A 288 16.34 13.00 11.37
C LEU A 288 17.46 13.71 12.13
N ILE A 289 17.23 14.06 13.40
CA ILE A 289 18.24 14.64 14.30
C ILE A 289 19.39 13.65 14.49
N GLN A 290 19.09 12.39 14.82
CA GLN A 290 20.09 11.34 15.02
C GLN A 290 20.96 11.15 13.77
N ARG A 291 20.37 11.17 12.58
CA ARG A 291 21.11 11.06 11.32
C ARG A 291 22.04 12.26 11.08
N ARG A 292 21.58 13.48 11.38
CA ARG A 292 22.42 14.68 11.25
C ARG A 292 23.62 14.61 12.20
N LEU A 293 23.36 14.22 13.44
CA LEU A 293 24.40 14.03 14.46
C LEU A 293 25.40 12.92 14.08
N LEU A 294 24.93 11.79 13.53
CA LEU A 294 25.79 10.71 13.03
C LEU A 294 26.67 11.13 11.84
N HIS A 295 26.19 12.05 10.99
CA HIS A 295 26.99 12.63 9.91
C HIS A 295 27.99 13.68 10.42
N GLU A 296 27.70 14.35 11.54
CA GLU A 296 28.54 15.39 12.14
C GLU A 296 29.54 14.86 13.19
N THR A 297 29.28 13.71 13.81
CA THR A 297 30.13 13.10 14.85
C THR A 297 30.40 11.63 14.54
N HIS A 298 31.65 11.33 14.16
CA HIS A 298 32.17 9.96 14.03
C HIS A 298 32.57 9.37 15.40
N ASP A 299 31.74 9.52 16.44
CA ASP A 299 32.09 9.01 17.77
C ASP A 299 30.97 8.15 18.41
N PRO A 300 31.15 6.81 18.49
CA PRO A 300 30.13 5.88 18.98
C PRO A 300 29.86 5.95 20.49
N GLU A 301 30.68 6.66 21.29
CA GLU A 301 30.44 6.78 22.74
C GLU A 301 29.23 7.66 23.09
N PHE A 302 28.88 8.63 22.25
CA PHE A 302 27.82 9.60 22.55
C PHE A 302 26.40 8.98 22.55
N ILE A 303 26.16 7.99 21.69
CA ILE A 303 24.87 7.28 21.62
C ILE A 303 24.58 6.53 22.92
N HIS A 304 25.61 6.05 23.63
CA HIS A 304 25.47 5.41 24.93
C HIS A 304 25.08 6.37 26.05
N GLN A 305 25.37 7.67 25.93
CA GLN A 305 24.99 8.67 26.93
C GLN A 305 23.52 9.12 26.79
N LEU A 306 22.99 9.18 25.56
CA LEU A 306 21.62 9.66 25.33
C LEU A 306 20.53 8.64 25.71
N MET A 307 20.86 7.35 25.75
CA MET A 307 19.90 6.27 26.08
C MET A 307 19.84 5.92 27.57
N ASN A 308 20.66 6.57 28.41
CA ASN A 308 20.76 6.30 29.85
C ASN A 308 20.21 7.43 30.74
N THR A 309 19.45 8.37 30.17
CA THR A 309 18.68 9.41 30.87
C THR A 309 17.21 9.28 30.52
#